data_AF-A0A2V7CPB6-F1
#
_entry.id   AF-A0A2V7CPB6-F1
#
_cell.length_a   1.000
_cell.length_b   1.000
_cell.length_c   1.000
_cell.angle_alpha   90.00
_cell.angle_beta   90.00
_cell.angle_gamma   90.00
#
_symmetry.space_group_name_H-M   'P 1'
#
loop_
_entity.id
_entity.type
_entity.pdbx_description
1 polymer ?
#
loop_
_entity_poly.entity_id
_entity_poly.type
_entity_poly.pdbx_seq_one_letter_code
_entity_poly.pdbx_strand_id
1 'polypeptide(L)'
;MSLPKTARAAVDAEYGKPIEIRELPVPREDELEPGALLVRVDVASICGSDVHQWDGMTQALAPAQLPIVLGHEMMGTVQAALFVRKQATVLGAHNRPTSASSGRPSSPCAARARATTSRRC
;
A
#
# COMPACT_ATOMS: atom_id res chain seq x y z
N MET A 1 2.06 18.39 11.75
CA MET A 1 1.42 17.58 12.80
C MET A 1 2.46 16.61 13.31
N SER A 2 2.56 16.36 14.61
CA SER A 2 3.51 15.35 15.13
C SER A 2 2.93 13.95 14.98
N LEU A 3 3.71 13.02 14.41
CA LEU A 3 3.34 11.60 14.36
C LEU A 3 3.30 10.99 15.78
N PRO A 4 2.36 10.06 16.05
CA PRO A 4 2.37 9.31 17.30
C PRO A 4 3.63 8.44 17.38
N LYS A 5 4.11 8.15 18.59
CA LYS A 5 5.29 7.28 18.81
C LYS A 5 4.99 5.80 18.58
N THR A 6 3.76 5.40 18.83
CA THR A 6 3.29 4.01 18.73
C THR A 6 1.94 3.94 18.05
N ALA A 7 1.63 2.76 17.49
CA ALA A 7 0.33 2.42 16.92
C ALA A 7 -0.02 0.98 17.29
N ARG A 8 -1.32 0.66 17.35
CA ARG A 8 -1.78 -0.71 17.60
C ARG A 8 -1.86 -1.48 16.29
N ALA A 9 -1.43 -2.73 16.32
CA ALA A 9 -1.51 -3.65 15.18
C ALA A 9 -2.03 -5.02 15.63
N ALA A 10 -2.74 -5.68 14.72
CA ALA A 10 -3.13 -7.07 14.84
C ALA A 10 -1.97 -7.97 14.41
N VAL A 11 -1.36 -8.67 15.36
CA VAL A 11 -0.16 -9.47 15.18
C VAL A 11 -0.52 -10.95 15.29
N ASP A 12 -0.23 -11.67 14.23
CA ASP A 12 -0.19 -13.12 14.23
C ASP A 12 1.15 -13.57 14.81
N ALA A 13 1.13 -14.10 16.03
CA ALA A 13 2.33 -14.52 16.75
C ALA A 13 2.64 -16.01 16.55
N GLU A 14 1.59 -16.83 16.40
CA GLU A 14 1.65 -18.28 16.21
C GLU A 14 0.41 -18.72 15.44
N TYR A 15 0.60 -19.55 14.42
CA TYR A 15 -0.49 -20.03 13.57
C TYR A 15 -1.61 -20.70 14.37
N GLY A 16 -2.86 -20.36 14.03
CA GLY A 16 -4.06 -20.90 14.66
C GLY A 16 -4.31 -20.45 16.11
N LYS A 17 -3.50 -19.53 16.66
CA LYS A 17 -3.72 -18.94 18.00
C LYS A 17 -4.49 -17.63 17.90
N PRO A 18 -5.21 -17.19 18.95
CA PRO A 18 -5.87 -15.89 18.93
C PRO A 18 -4.90 -14.76 18.54
N ILE A 19 -5.30 -13.92 17.60
CA ILE A 19 -4.52 -12.77 17.14
C ILE A 19 -4.30 -11.80 18.31
N GLU A 20 -3.08 -11.32 18.45
CA GLU A 20 -2.70 -10.39 19.52
C GLU A 20 -2.77 -8.95 19.05
N ILE A 21 -3.31 -8.05 19.87
CA ILE A 21 -3.20 -6.61 19.64
C ILE A 21 -1.96 -6.10 20.37
N ARG A 22 -0.95 -5.68 19.62
CA ARG A 22 0.32 -5.15 20.16
C ARG A 22 0.49 -3.68 19.81
N GLU A 23 1.14 -2.93 20.69
CA GLU A 23 1.66 -1.61 20.35
C GLU A 23 3.03 -1.75 19.67
N LEU A 24 3.14 -1.18 18.47
CA LEU A 24 4.35 -1.16 17.67
C LEU A 24 4.86 0.27 17.51
N PRO A 25 6.18 0.49 17.41
CA PRO A 25 6.72 1.82 17.14
C PRO A 25 6.29 2.27 15.74
N VAL A 26 5.91 3.54 15.62
CA VAL A 26 5.65 4.17 14.32
C VAL A 26 6.98 4.69 13.78
N PRO A 27 7.36 4.35 12.54
CA PRO A 27 8.56 4.88 11.92
C PRO A 27 8.54 6.41 11.89
N ARG A 28 9.68 7.00 12.20
CA ARG A 28 9.89 8.44 12.11
C ARG A 28 10.08 8.83 10.64
N GLU A 29 9.85 10.11 10.33
CA GLU A 29 9.95 10.60 8.95
C GLU A 29 11.36 10.41 8.35
N ASP A 30 12.40 10.48 9.18
CA ASP A 30 13.79 10.26 8.80
C ASP A 30 14.17 8.78 8.59
N GLU A 31 13.33 7.86 9.04
CA GLU A 31 13.49 6.40 8.86
C GLU A 31 12.74 5.89 7.62
N LEU A 32 11.98 6.75 6.93
CA LEU A 32 11.21 6.36 5.74
C LEU A 32 12.14 6.22 4.53
N GLU A 33 12.01 5.09 3.84
CA GLU A 33 12.76 4.85 2.62
C GLU A 33 12.28 5.73 1.45
N PRO A 34 13.16 6.04 0.48
CA PRO A 34 12.78 6.78 -0.70
C PRO A 34 11.69 6.03 -1.51
N GLY A 35 10.52 6.64 -1.62
CA GLY A 35 9.30 6.10 -2.26
C GLY A 35 8.24 5.61 -1.27
N ALA A 36 8.52 5.61 0.04
CA ALA A 36 7.60 5.13 1.06
C ALA A 36 6.50 6.15 1.39
N LEU A 37 5.35 5.60 1.80
CA LEU A 37 4.23 6.34 2.37
C LEU A 37 3.98 5.85 3.79
N LEU A 38 3.85 6.78 4.72
CA LEU A 38 3.33 6.51 6.05
C LEU A 38 1.85 6.87 6.07
N VAL A 39 1.01 5.88 6.31
CA VAL A 39 -0.45 6.02 6.28
C VAL A 39 -1.02 5.74 7.67
N ARG A 40 -1.85 6.65 8.17
CA ARG A 40 -2.72 6.35 9.32
C ARG A 40 -3.92 5.57 8.79
N VAL A 41 -3.96 4.28 9.08
CA VAL A 41 -5.08 3.40 8.72
C VAL A 41 -6.31 3.81 9.56
N ASP A 42 -7.39 4.18 8.87
CA ASP A 42 -8.66 4.57 9.50
C ASP A 42 -9.65 3.38 9.51
N VAL A 43 -9.57 2.49 8.50
CA VAL A 43 -10.36 1.26 8.38
C VAL A 43 -9.57 0.16 7.69
N ALA A 44 -9.79 -1.09 8.11
CA ALA A 44 -9.30 -2.30 7.44
C ALA A 44 -10.39 -3.38 7.43
N SER A 45 -10.43 -4.18 6.37
CA SER A 45 -11.29 -5.37 6.26
C SER A 45 -10.51 -6.65 6.57
N ILE A 46 -11.24 -7.75 6.73
CA ILE A 46 -10.69 -9.10 6.85
C ILE A 46 -11.06 -9.85 5.58
N CYS A 47 -10.06 -10.37 4.89
CA CYS A 47 -10.21 -11.21 3.71
C CYS A 47 -10.07 -12.70 4.07
N GLY A 48 -10.56 -13.59 3.20
CA GLY A 48 -10.36 -15.04 3.38
C GLY A 48 -8.89 -15.44 3.37
N SER A 49 -8.05 -14.72 2.64
CA SER A 49 -6.59 -14.91 2.62
C SER A 49 -5.94 -14.57 3.97
N ASP A 50 -6.48 -13.63 4.75
CA ASP A 50 -5.96 -13.36 6.10
C ASP A 50 -6.22 -14.57 7.03
N VAL A 51 -7.35 -15.26 6.85
CA VAL A 51 -7.67 -16.49 7.61
C VAL A 51 -6.75 -17.65 7.21
N HIS A 52 -6.51 -17.84 5.90
CA HIS A 52 -5.56 -18.84 5.40
C HIS A 52 -4.10 -18.55 5.79
N GLN A 53 -3.77 -17.28 5.99
CA GLN A 53 -2.46 -16.90 6.52
C GLN A 53 -2.36 -17.25 8.01
N TRP A 54 -3.39 -16.91 8.77
CA TRP A 54 -3.48 -17.17 10.20
C TRP A 54 -3.51 -18.67 10.55
N ASP A 55 -4.19 -19.51 9.77
CA ASP A 55 -4.22 -20.96 10.00
C ASP A 55 -2.96 -21.69 9.48
N GLY A 56 -2.05 -20.97 8.80
CA GLY A 56 -0.81 -21.48 8.25
C GLY A 56 -0.93 -22.18 6.89
N MET A 57 -2.11 -22.20 6.26
CA MET A 57 -2.32 -22.83 4.94
C MET A 57 -1.48 -22.19 3.83
N THR A 58 -1.16 -20.91 3.93
CA THR A 58 -0.33 -20.20 2.93
C THR A 58 1.15 -20.54 3.02
N GLN A 59 1.63 -21.19 4.08
CA GLN A 59 3.07 -21.36 4.34
C GLN A 59 3.83 -22.08 3.22
N ALA A 60 3.16 -23.01 2.52
CA ALA A 60 3.75 -23.73 1.40
C ALA A 60 3.90 -22.87 0.12
N LEU A 61 3.11 -21.80 -0.02
CA LEU A 61 3.06 -20.94 -1.20
C LEU A 61 3.76 -19.60 -0.99
N ALA A 62 3.57 -19.01 0.20
CA ALA A 62 4.09 -17.72 0.61
C ALA A 62 4.49 -17.82 2.09
N PRO A 63 5.68 -18.35 2.39
CA PRO A 63 6.12 -18.52 3.75
C PRO A 63 6.26 -17.16 4.44
N ALA A 64 5.49 -16.96 5.51
CA ALA A 64 5.60 -15.79 6.37
C ALA A 64 6.50 -16.10 7.57
N GLN A 65 7.28 -15.11 8.00
CA GLN A 65 8.04 -15.21 9.23
C GLN A 65 7.22 -14.60 10.36
N LEU A 66 6.81 -15.44 11.32
CA LEU A 66 6.12 -14.99 12.51
C LEU A 66 7.12 -14.36 13.51
N PRO A 67 6.72 -13.33 14.27
CA PRO A 67 5.39 -12.69 14.26
C PRO A 67 5.19 -11.74 13.08
N ILE A 68 3.97 -11.69 12.53
CA ILE A 68 3.62 -10.83 11.38
C ILE A 68 2.38 -9.98 11.65
N VAL A 69 2.33 -8.77 11.10
CA VAL A 69 1.10 -7.94 11.10
C VAL A 69 0.24 -8.33 9.91
N LEU A 70 -1.01 -8.68 10.17
CA LEU A 70 -1.97 -9.07 9.13
C LEU A 70 -2.67 -7.85 8.49
N GLY A 71 -3.36 -8.12 7.38
CA GLY A 71 -4.19 -7.15 6.68
C GLY A 71 -3.51 -6.62 5.42
N HIS A 72 -4.23 -6.76 4.30
CA HIS A 72 -3.83 -6.26 2.98
C HIS A 72 -4.94 -5.43 2.31
N GLU A 73 -6.04 -5.19 3.04
CA GLU A 73 -7.19 -4.41 2.60
C GLU A 73 -7.46 -3.27 3.59
N MET A 74 -6.91 -2.09 3.33
CA MET A 74 -7.01 -0.95 4.24
C MET A 74 -7.19 0.39 3.51
N MET A 75 -7.82 1.33 4.19
CA MET A 75 -7.94 2.72 3.76
C MET A 75 -7.59 3.66 4.91
N GLY A 76 -6.98 4.79 4.55
CA GLY A 76 -6.50 5.73 5.53
C GLY A 76 -5.97 7.03 4.94
N THR A 77 -5.42 7.85 5.83
CA THR A 77 -4.88 9.17 5.49
C THR A 77 -3.36 9.13 5.44
N VAL A 78 -2.76 9.61 4.35
CA VAL A 78 -1.30 9.76 4.24
C VAL A 78 -0.82 10.82 5.23
N GLN A 79 0.09 10.43 6.13
CA GLN A 79 0.70 11.32 7.12
C GLN A 79 2.04 11.88 6.65
N ALA A 80 2.84 11.04 5.99
CA ALA A 80 4.14 11.42 5.45
C ALA A 80 4.42 10.65 4.15
N ALA A 81 5.25 11.24 3.29
CA ALA A 81 5.66 10.63 2.03
C ALA A 81 7.07 11.10 1.68
N LEU A 82 7.97 10.17 1.39
CA LEU A 82 9.30 10.52 0.89
C LEU A 82 9.38 10.20 -0.60
N PHE A 83 9.13 11.18 -1.48
CA PHE A 83 9.24 10.96 -2.92
C PHE A 83 10.62 11.33 -3.44
N VAL A 84 11.29 10.39 -4.13
CA VAL A 84 12.63 10.60 -4.73
C VAL A 84 12.57 11.40 -6.03
N ARG A 85 11.40 11.82 -6.48
CA ARG A 85 11.22 12.65 -7.68
C ARG A 85 10.14 13.70 -7.43
N LYS A 86 10.48 14.97 -7.67
CA LYS A 86 9.53 16.10 -7.70
C LYS A 86 8.51 15.90 -8.84
N GLN A 87 7.48 15.09 -8.63
CA GLN A 87 6.24 15.18 -9.39
C GLN A 87 5.07 14.91 -8.44
N ALA A 88 4.77 15.91 -7.62
CA ALA A 88 3.47 16.00 -6.99
C ALA A 88 2.47 16.45 -8.06
N THR A 89 1.89 15.49 -8.79
CA THR A 89 0.75 15.77 -9.66
C THR A 89 -0.51 15.59 -8.83
N VAL A 90 -0.94 16.65 -8.14
CA VAL A 90 -2.34 16.76 -7.70
C VAL A 90 -3.13 17.13 -8.95
N LEU A 91 -3.65 16.14 -9.69
CA LEU A 91 -4.65 16.43 -10.71
C LEU A 91 -6.02 16.46 -10.02
N GLY A 92 -6.47 17.67 -9.73
CA GLY A 92 -7.82 17.91 -9.25
C GLY A 92 -8.89 17.41 -10.22
N ALA A 93 -9.90 16.76 -9.63
CA ALA A 93 -11.29 16.63 -10.04
C ALA A 93 -11.64 16.82 -11.52
N HIS A 94 -12.01 15.72 -12.19
CA HIS A 94 -13.09 15.73 -13.19
C HIS A 94 -13.95 14.47 -13.07
N ASN A 95 -15.10 14.63 -12.38
CA ASN A 95 -16.27 13.80 -12.60
C ASN A 95 -16.77 14.04 -14.03
N ARG A 96 -16.64 13.03 -14.90
CA ARG A 96 -17.57 12.86 -16.02
C ARG A 96 -17.66 11.37 -16.36
N PRO A 97 -18.86 10.75 -16.32
CA PRO A 97 -19.04 9.41 -16.83
C PRO A 97 -19.13 9.50 -18.35
N THR A 98 -18.21 8.85 -19.06
CA THR A 98 -18.39 8.58 -20.49
C THR A 98 -18.26 7.08 -20.70
N SER A 99 -19.42 6.45 -20.82
CA SER A 99 -19.62 5.12 -21.37
C SER A 99 -19.02 5.00 -22.77
N ALA A 100 -18.25 3.95 -23.03
CA ALA A 100 -18.20 3.27 -24.34
C ALA A 100 -17.34 2.00 -24.29
N SER A 101 -18.05 0.87 -24.28
CA SER A 101 -17.81 -0.39 -25.00
C SER A 101 -16.38 -0.81 -25.43
N SER A 102 -16.00 -1.99 -24.93
CA SER A 102 -15.38 -3.12 -25.64
C SER A 102 -14.24 -2.87 -26.64
N GLY A 103 -13.04 -3.32 -26.25
CA GLY A 103 -11.96 -3.59 -27.20
C GLY A 103 -10.65 -3.92 -26.51
N ARG A 104 -10.43 -5.19 -26.13
CA ARG A 104 -9.06 -5.69 -25.92
C ARG A 104 -8.41 -5.89 -27.28
N PRO A 105 -7.13 -5.53 -27.43
CA PRO A 105 -6.22 -6.52 -27.99
C PRO A 105 -4.92 -6.67 -27.18
N SER A 106 -4.59 -7.95 -27.01
CA SER A 106 -3.28 -8.61 -26.88
C SER A 106 -1.99 -7.76 -26.86
N SER A 107 -1.15 -8.05 -25.87
CA SER A 107 0.26 -7.64 -25.66
C SER A 107 1.21 -7.93 -26.84
N PRO A 108 2.56 -7.72 -26.76
CA PRO A 108 3.38 -7.04 -25.74
C PRO A 108 4.44 -6.06 -26.33
N CYS A 109 5.02 -5.21 -25.50
CA CYS A 109 6.32 -4.54 -25.71
C CYS A 109 6.43 -3.46 -26.84
N ALA A 110 7.08 -2.34 -26.49
CA ALA A 110 7.58 -1.27 -27.36
C ALA A 110 6.59 -0.22 -27.92
N ALA A 111 6.24 0.77 -27.09
CA ALA A 111 5.98 2.13 -27.57
C ALA A 111 6.94 3.10 -26.88
N ARG A 112 8.06 3.38 -27.55
CA ARG A 112 8.95 4.52 -27.28
C ARG A 112 8.12 5.80 -27.32
N ALA A 113 7.71 6.31 -26.17
CA ALA A 113 7.18 7.68 -26.08
C ALA A 113 8.37 8.66 -26.18
N ARG A 114 8.58 9.18 -27.39
CA ARG A 114 9.47 10.33 -27.64
C ARG A 114 9.02 11.49 -26.74
N ALA A 115 9.91 11.93 -25.84
CA ALA A 115 9.78 13.23 -25.20
C ALA A 115 10.00 14.32 -26.25
N THR A 116 8.94 14.98 -26.70
CA THR A 116 9.02 16.25 -27.42
C THR A 116 9.33 17.36 -26.42
N THR A 117 10.60 17.76 -26.33
CA THR A 117 11.02 19.00 -25.68
C THR A 117 10.67 20.17 -26.62
N SER A 118 9.59 20.90 -26.31
CA SER A 118 9.37 22.20 -26.92
C SER A 118 10.28 23.22 -26.23
N ARG A 119 11.46 23.45 -26.81
CA ARG A 119 12.18 24.71 -26.62
C ARG A 119 11.34 25.83 -27.24
N ARG A 120 11.15 26.93 -26.52
CA ARG A 120 10.94 28.25 -27.12
C ARG A 120 11.70 29.28 -26.29
N CYS A 121 12.22 30.26 -27.04
CA CYS A 121 13.23 31.25 -26.72
C CYS A 121 12.91 32.13 -25.51
#